data_AF-A0A8T5WP25-F1
#
_entry.id   AF-A0A8T5WP25-F1
#
_cell.length_a   1.000
_cell.length_b   1.000
_cell.length_c   1.000
_cell.angle_alpha   90.00
_cell.angle_beta   90.00
_cell.angle_gamma   90.00
#
_symmetry.space_group_name_H-M   'P 1'
#
loop_
_entity.id
_entity.type
_entity.pdbx_description
1 polymer ?
#
loop_
_entity_poly.entity_id
_entity_poly.type
_entity_poly.pdbx_seq_one_letter_code
_entity_poly.pdbx_strand_id
1 'polypeptide(L)'
;KYLTDQKLMKELKDDMKAMQNEMKLLKDNPEKMMDIQKKAMEKNMKYLVQSLKPTLVTFIPILIIFAWLRTYFTALGNPDILLGLSWIWVYIIFSIIFSLSLRKLLKVH
;
A
#
# COMPACT_ATOMS: atom_id res chain seq x y z
N LYS A 1 11.56 -8.53 -6.74
CA LYS A 1 12.26 -9.84 -6.60
C LYS A 1 13.05 -9.95 -5.31
N TYR A 2 13.79 -8.91 -4.88
CA TYR A 2 14.69 -8.99 -3.72
C TYR A 2 14.03 -8.87 -2.34
N LEU A 3 12.86 -8.23 -2.23
CA LEU A 3 12.19 -7.98 -0.95
C LEU A 3 10.96 -8.88 -0.69
N THR A 4 10.60 -9.74 -1.65
CA THR A 4 9.46 -10.66 -1.55
C THR A 4 9.80 -12.02 -2.12
N ASP A 5 9.33 -13.07 -1.44
CA ASP A 5 9.46 -14.44 -1.91
C ASP A 5 8.50 -14.69 -3.08
N GLN A 6 9.05 -14.75 -4.29
CA GLN A 6 8.26 -14.90 -5.51
C GLN A 6 7.58 -16.27 -5.61
N LYS A 7 8.22 -17.32 -5.08
CA LYS A 7 7.67 -18.68 -5.12
C LYS A 7 6.45 -18.76 -4.21
N LEU A 8 6.61 -18.27 -2.98
CA LEU A 8 5.52 -18.19 -2.01
C LEU A 8 4.36 -17.31 -2.52
N MET A 9 4.66 -16.18 -3.17
CA MET A 9 3.62 -15.29 -3.70
C MET A 9 2.81 -15.93 -4.84
N LYS A 10 3.45 -16.78 -5.66
CA LYS A 10 2.76 -17.53 -6.70
C LYS A 10 1.88 -18.63 -6.08
N GLU A 11 2.44 -19.39 -5.13
CA GLU A 11 1.71 -20.44 -4.40
C GLU A 11 0.47 -19.88 -3.69
N LEU A 12 0.61 -18.77 -2.96
CA LEU A 12 -0.52 -18.11 -2.30
C LEU A 12 -1.60 -17.67 -3.29
N LYS A 13 -1.22 -17.22 -4.50
CA LYS A 13 -2.19 -16.85 -5.55
C LYS A 13 -2.95 -18.05 -6.10
N ASP A 14 -2.26 -19.16 -6.30
CA ASP A 14 -2.87 -20.37 -6.82
C ASP A 14 -3.80 -21.00 -5.76
N ASP A 15 -3.38 -21.02 -4.49
CA ASP A 15 -4.20 -21.41 -3.33
C ASP A 15 -5.48 -20.57 -3.22
N MET A 16 -5.36 -19.23 -3.34
CA MET A 16 -6.50 -18.32 -3.30
C MET A 16 -7.53 -18.64 -4.41
N LYS A 17 -7.07 -18.96 -5.62
CA LYS A 17 -7.96 -19.34 -6.74
C LYS A 17 -8.63 -20.69 -6.51
N ALA A 18 -7.90 -21.66 -5.98
CA ALA A 18 -8.45 -22.97 -5.64
C ALA A 18 -9.56 -22.85 -4.58
N MET A 19 -9.30 -22.10 -3.50
CA MET A 19 -10.30 -21.83 -2.46
C MET A 19 -11.52 -21.06 -3.00
N GLN A 20 -11.33 -20.13 -3.94
CA GLN A 20 -12.45 -19.45 -4.61
C GLN A 20 -13.34 -20.42 -5.40
N ASN A 21 -12.76 -21.42 -6.05
CA ASN A 21 -13.53 -22.44 -6.76
C ASN A 21 -14.24 -23.38 -5.80
N GLU A 22 -13.57 -23.78 -4.71
CA GLU A 22 -14.16 -24.63 -3.66
C GLU A 22 -15.35 -23.94 -2.99
N MET A 23 -15.25 -22.64 -2.68
CA MET A 23 -16.39 -21.85 -2.16
C MET A 23 -17.57 -21.81 -3.14
N LYS A 24 -17.34 -21.82 -4.46
CA LYS A 24 -18.42 -21.88 -5.46
C LYS A 24 -19.13 -23.24 -5.50
N LEU A 25 -18.46 -24.31 -5.12
CA LEU A 25 -19.02 -25.67 -5.03
C LEU A 25 -19.75 -25.91 -3.70
N LEU A 26 -19.35 -25.20 -2.65
CA LEU A 26 -19.90 -25.32 -1.29
C LEU A 26 -21.02 -24.30 -0.98
N LYS A 27 -21.67 -23.73 -2.00
CA LYS A 27 -22.73 -22.72 -1.82
C LYS A 27 -23.86 -23.16 -0.91
N ASP A 28 -24.18 -24.45 -0.92
CA ASP A 28 -25.28 -25.04 -0.16
C ASP A 28 -24.85 -25.49 1.26
N ASN A 29 -23.57 -25.34 1.62
CA ASN A 29 -23.04 -25.70 2.93
C ASN A 29 -22.34 -24.49 3.60
N PRO A 30 -23.10 -23.65 4.34
CA PRO A 30 -22.59 -22.45 4.99
C PRO A 30 -21.45 -22.70 5.97
N GLU A 31 -21.48 -23.82 6.69
CA GLU A 31 -20.47 -24.16 7.71
C GLU A 31 -19.11 -24.45 7.07
N LYS A 32 -19.08 -25.33 6.06
CA LYS A 32 -17.86 -25.62 5.30
C LYS A 32 -17.35 -24.41 4.52
N MET A 33 -18.26 -23.60 3.99
CA MET A 33 -17.90 -22.35 3.30
C MET A 33 -17.23 -21.35 4.25
N MET A 34 -17.70 -21.23 5.49
CA MET A 34 -17.07 -20.37 6.51
C MET A 34 -15.65 -20.84 6.86
N ASP A 35 -15.42 -22.15 6.96
CA ASP A 35 -14.09 -22.69 7.21
C ASP A 35 -13.11 -22.43 6.06
N ILE A 36 -13.54 -22.59 4.80
CA ILE A 36 -12.73 -22.22 3.63
C ILE A 36 -12.47 -20.71 3.58
N GLN A 37 -13.45 -19.90 3.95
CA GLN A 37 -13.28 -18.45 4.01
C GLN A 37 -12.24 -18.03 5.07
N LYS A 38 -12.24 -18.65 6.26
CA LYS A 38 -11.21 -18.42 7.29
C LYS A 38 -9.82 -18.76 6.77
N LYS A 39 -9.65 -19.93 6.13
CA LYS A 39 -8.38 -20.34 5.50
C LYS A 39 -7.95 -19.37 4.40
N ALA A 40 -8.89 -18.91 3.58
CA ALA A 40 -8.63 -17.92 2.54
C ALA A 40 -8.19 -16.58 3.13
N MET A 41 -8.78 -16.14 4.24
CA MET A 41 -8.38 -14.93 4.96
C MET A 41 -6.96 -15.03 5.51
N GLU A 42 -6.59 -16.14 6.14
CA GLU A 42 -5.23 -16.36 6.65
C GLU A 42 -4.18 -16.29 5.53
N LYS A 43 -4.48 -16.92 4.38
CA LYS A 43 -3.61 -16.93 3.20
C LYS A 43 -3.55 -15.55 2.53
N ASN A 44 -4.67 -14.84 2.43
CA ASN A 44 -4.73 -13.44 2.01
C ASN A 44 -3.86 -12.55 2.90
N MET A 45 -3.91 -12.74 4.22
CA MET A 45 -3.11 -11.96 5.17
C MET A 45 -1.61 -12.22 4.97
N LYS A 46 -1.21 -13.49 4.80
CA LYS A 46 0.19 -13.82 4.46
C LYS A 46 0.63 -13.17 3.15
N TYR A 47 -0.24 -13.16 2.14
CA TYR A 47 0.02 -12.47 0.87
C TYR A 47 0.17 -10.96 1.05
N LEU A 48 -0.71 -10.33 1.85
CA LEU A 48 -0.68 -8.91 2.16
C LEU A 48 0.58 -8.52 2.92
N VAL A 49 1.00 -9.29 3.93
CA VAL A 49 2.26 -9.04 4.64
C VAL A 49 3.46 -9.09 3.68
N GLN A 50 3.48 -10.10 2.80
CA GLN A 50 4.54 -10.20 1.78
C GLN A 50 4.50 -9.03 0.78
N SER A 51 3.32 -8.55 0.38
CA SER A 51 3.21 -7.39 -0.52
C SER A 51 3.52 -6.06 0.16
N LEU A 52 3.30 -5.95 1.46
CA LEU A 52 3.61 -4.75 2.25
C LEU A 52 5.09 -4.63 2.61
N LYS A 53 5.84 -5.73 2.72
CA LYS A 53 7.28 -5.69 3.04
C LYS A 53 8.07 -4.70 2.16
N PRO A 54 7.99 -4.74 0.81
CA PRO A 54 8.66 -3.75 -0.04
C PRO A 54 8.19 -2.33 0.22
N THR A 55 6.88 -2.15 0.36
CA THR A 55 6.24 -0.87 0.60
C THR A 55 6.80 -0.22 1.88
N LEU A 56 6.84 -0.96 2.99
CA LEU A 56 7.40 -0.49 4.26
C LEU A 56 8.88 -0.14 4.13
N VAL A 57 9.67 -0.99 3.47
CA VAL A 57 11.09 -0.72 3.22
C VAL A 57 11.28 0.57 2.42
N THR A 58 10.47 0.82 1.40
CA THR A 58 10.54 2.08 0.62
C THR A 58 10.01 3.29 1.39
N PHE A 59 9.08 3.10 2.33
CA PHE A 59 8.54 4.17 3.15
C PHE A 59 9.52 4.64 4.23
N ILE A 60 10.37 3.76 4.77
CA ILE A 60 11.30 4.11 5.86
C ILE A 60 12.21 5.31 5.48
N PRO A 61 12.92 5.32 4.34
CA PRO A 61 13.72 6.49 3.93
C PRO A 61 12.88 7.77 3.80
N ILE A 62 11.67 7.66 3.25
CA ILE A 62 10.76 8.79 3.09
C ILE A 62 10.38 9.35 4.46
N LEU A 63 10.04 8.50 5.42
CA LEU A 63 9.68 8.91 6.78
C LEU A 63 10.84 9.60 7.50
N ILE A 64 12.07 9.14 7.30
CA ILE A 64 13.28 9.78 7.86
C ILE A 64 13.43 11.21 7.31
N ILE A 65 13.31 11.38 5.98
CA ILE A 65 13.39 12.70 5.34
C ILE A 65 12.27 13.62 5.84
N PHE A 66 11.04 13.10 5.93
CA PHE A 66 9.89 13.86 6.44
C PHE A 66 10.04 14.26 7.90
N ALA A 67 10.56 13.37 8.74
CA ALA A 67 10.86 13.67 10.14
C ALA A 67 11.91 14.79 10.25
N TRP A 68 12.97 14.72 9.45
CA TRP A 68 14.00 15.75 9.39
C TRP A 68 13.44 17.10 8.89
N LEU A 69 12.68 17.10 7.78
CA LEU A 69 12.02 18.30 7.26
C LEU A 69 11.11 18.94 8.30
N ARG A 70 10.33 18.13 9.03
CA ARG A 70 9.54 18.63 10.15
C ARG A 70 10.43 19.36 11.15
N THR A 71 11.48 18.71 11.67
CA THR A 71 12.37 19.35 12.67
C THR A 71 13.01 20.63 12.14
N TYR A 72 13.45 20.64 10.89
CA TYR A 72 14.05 21.80 10.24
C TYR A 72 13.07 22.99 10.19
N PHE A 73 11.85 22.80 9.69
CA PHE A 73 10.85 23.86 9.64
C PHE A 73 10.35 24.27 11.02
N THR A 74 10.23 23.33 11.97
CA THR A 74 9.82 23.69 13.34
C THR A 74 10.89 24.53 14.03
N ALA A 75 12.18 24.21 13.83
CA ALA A 75 13.30 24.98 14.39
C ALA A 75 13.35 26.42 13.86
N LEU A 76 12.85 26.65 12.64
CA LEU A 76 12.70 27.98 12.04
C LEU A 76 11.42 28.72 12.48
N GLY A 77 10.65 28.16 13.43
CA GLY A 77 9.39 28.75 13.91
C GLY A 77 8.16 28.41 13.08
N ASN A 78 8.17 27.30 12.34
CA ASN A 78 7.14 26.91 11.36
C ASN A 78 6.90 28.00 10.31
N PRO A 79 7.92 28.36 9.51
CA PRO A 79 7.78 29.44 8.55
C PRO A 79 6.73 29.06 7.51
N ASP A 80 5.82 29.99 7.24
CA ASP A 80 4.92 29.91 6.11
C ASP A 80 5.75 29.92 4.83
N ILE A 81 5.56 28.91 3.99
CA ILE A 81 6.33 28.79 2.74
C ILE A 81 5.60 29.46 1.59
N LEU A 82 4.27 29.35 1.55
CA LEU A 82 3.46 29.88 0.47
C LEU A 82 2.11 30.34 1.00
N LEU A 83 1.79 31.63 0.87
CA LEU A 83 0.46 32.18 1.17
C LEU A 83 -0.08 31.83 2.57
N GLY A 84 0.78 31.72 3.59
CA GLY A 84 0.36 31.32 4.94
C GLY A 84 0.18 29.81 5.13
N LEU A 85 0.56 28.98 4.14
CA LEU A 85 0.53 27.53 4.24
C LEU A 85 1.84 26.99 4.78
N SER A 86 1.71 26.06 5.72
CA SER A 86 2.85 25.30 6.23
C SER A 86 3.40 24.34 5.16
N TRP A 87 4.66 23.95 5.35
CA TRP A 87 5.41 23.10 4.42
C TRP A 87 4.70 21.82 4.00
N ILE A 88 3.94 21.21 4.91
CA ILE A 88 3.22 19.97 4.63
C ILE A 88 2.07 20.18 3.66
N TRP A 89 1.33 21.28 3.78
CA TRP A 89 0.22 21.60 2.88
C TRP A 89 0.71 21.95 1.48
N VAL A 90 1.81 22.73 1.41
CA VAL A 90 2.46 23.05 0.13
C VAL A 90 2.92 21.76 -0.56
N TYR A 91 3.55 20.84 0.18
CA TYR A 91 3.95 19.52 -0.35
C TYR A 91 2.74 18.73 -0.88
N ILE A 92 1.65 18.64 -0.12
CA ILE A 92 0.45 17.88 -0.52
C ILE A 92 -0.15 18.47 -1.80
N ILE A 93 -0.41 19.78 -1.84
CA ILE A 93 -1.01 20.45 -2.99
C ILE A 93 -0.11 20.29 -4.22
N PHE A 94 1.18 20.53 -4.06
CA PHE A 94 2.15 20.36 -5.13
C PHE A 94 2.17 18.91 -5.64
N SER A 95 2.18 17.92 -4.74
CA SER A 95 2.18 16.50 -5.12
C SER A 95 0.92 16.11 -5.91
N ILE A 96 -0.25 16.63 -5.54
CA ILE A 96 -1.51 16.39 -6.25
C ILE A 96 -1.44 17.00 -7.64
N ILE A 97 -1.10 18.28 -7.76
CA ILE A 97 -0.99 18.98 -9.05
C ILE A 97 0.02 18.27 -9.94
N PHE A 98 1.21 17.98 -9.42
CA PHE A 98 2.27 17.28 -10.14
C PHE A 98 1.83 15.88 -10.60
N SER A 99 1.13 15.12 -9.75
CA SER A 99 0.61 13.79 -10.11
C SER A 99 -0.41 13.85 -11.26
N LEU A 100 -1.30 14.85 -11.23
CA LEU A 100 -2.31 15.07 -12.26
C LEU A 100 -1.64 15.50 -13.59
N SER A 101 -0.66 16.39 -13.51
CA SER A 101 0.13 16.83 -14.66
C SER A 101 0.90 15.67 -15.30
N LEU A 102 1.59 14.84 -14.51
CA LEU A 102 2.31 13.65 -14.98
C LEU A 102 1.38 12.67 -15.68
N ARG A 103 0.22 12.37 -15.07
CA ARG A 103 -0.79 11.49 -15.67
C ARG A 103 -1.21 11.98 -17.05
N LYS A 104 -1.45 13.30 -17.18
CA LYS A 104 -1.84 13.93 -18.45
C LYS A 104 -0.72 13.90 -19.49
N LEU A 105 0.53 14.14 -19.08
CA LEU A 105 1.70 14.10 -19.98
C LEU A 105 2.01 12.69 -20.48
N LEU A 106 1.93 11.69 -19.61
CA LEU A 106 2.23 10.30 -19.95
C LEU A 106 1.09 9.57 -20.68
N LYS A 107 -0.04 10.26 -20.94
CA LYS A 107 -1.26 9.67 -21.54
C LYS A 107 -1.73 8.39 -20.84
N VAL A 108 -1.41 8.26 -19.56
CA VAL A 108 -1.94 7.19 -18.70
C VAL A 108 -3.31 7.66 -18.27
N HIS A 109 -4.36 7.26 -18.99
CA HIS A 109 -5.73 7.55 -18.59
C HIS A 109 -6.04 6.83 -17.26
#